data_AF-A0A6H9LAM7-F1
#
_entry.id   AF-A0A6H9LAM7-F1
#
_cell.length_a   1.000
_cell.length_b   1.000
_cell.length_c   1.000
_cell.angle_alpha   90.00
_cell.angle_beta   90.00
_cell.angle_gamma   90.00
#
_symmetry.space_group_name_H-M   'P 1'
#
loop_
_entity.id
_entity.type
_entity.pdbx_description
1 polymer ?
#
loop_
_entity_poly.entity_id
_entity_poly.type
_entity_poly.pdbx_seq_one_letter_code
_entity_poly.pdbx_strand_id
1 'polypeptide(L)'
;MKENKACIIPTMQYKNAPTAIEWLCNAFGFEKHLIVQGENDTIVHAQLTYGNSMIMLNSENENEYGNLVRTPKKLNGNNTQASYIIVEKIDEHYEKAVAAGAKILIEIRDEEYGGRGYTCKDIEDYIWNFGSYNPWND
;
A
#
# COMPACT_ATOMS: atom_id res chain seq x y z
N MET A 1 2.93 -14.61 23.46
CA MET A 1 1.91 -14.88 22.42
C MET A 1 2.48 -14.39 21.09
N LYS A 2 2.13 -14.96 19.93
CA LYS A 2 2.53 -14.38 18.62
C LYS A 2 1.83 -13.02 18.50
N GLU A 3 2.47 -11.97 18.99
CA GLU A 3 1.86 -10.66 19.22
C GLU A 3 1.53 -9.98 17.90
N ASN A 4 0.22 -9.78 17.70
CA ASN A 4 -0.45 -8.99 16.67
C ASN A 4 -0.09 -9.28 15.20
N LYS A 5 -0.69 -10.34 14.65
CA LYS A 5 -1.11 -10.31 13.24
C LYS A 5 -2.45 -9.59 13.18
N ALA A 6 -2.54 -8.45 12.49
CA ALA A 6 -3.78 -7.72 12.32
C ALA A 6 -4.92 -8.67 11.83
N CYS A 7 -6.07 -8.64 12.50
CA CYS A 7 -7.26 -9.41 12.08
C CYS A 7 -8.07 -8.71 10.99
N ILE A 8 -7.64 -7.52 10.57
CA ILE A 8 -8.19 -6.76 9.46
C ILE A 8 -7.06 -6.54 8.46
N ILE A 9 -7.24 -7.00 7.23
CA ILE A 9 -6.23 -6.93 6.17
C ILE A 9 -6.90 -6.30 4.95
N PRO A 10 -6.49 -5.11 4.52
CA PRO A 10 -7.06 -4.50 3.32
C PRO A 10 -6.72 -5.35 2.10
N THR A 11 -7.67 -5.39 1.18
CA THR A 11 -7.59 -6.13 -0.08
C THR A 11 -7.69 -5.16 -1.24
N MET A 12 -6.83 -5.32 -2.24
CA MET A 12 -6.72 -4.39 -3.36
C MET A 12 -6.53 -5.16 -4.66
N GLN A 13 -6.86 -4.53 -5.79
CA GLN A 13 -6.58 -5.09 -7.11
C GLN A 13 -5.63 -4.18 -7.86
N TYR A 14 -4.67 -4.74 -8.58
CA TYR A 14 -3.85 -3.97 -9.51
C TYR A 14 -4.09 -4.45 -10.92
N LYS A 15 -4.10 -3.54 -11.89
CA LYS A 15 -4.14 -3.92 -13.30
C LYS A 15 -2.90 -4.75 -13.66
N ASN A 16 -1.71 -4.36 -13.16
CA ASN A 16 -0.48 -5.13 -13.28
C ASN A 16 0.11 -5.38 -11.89
N ALA A 17 -0.42 -6.39 -11.19
CA ALA A 17 0.04 -6.74 -9.85
C ALA A 17 1.52 -7.13 -9.77
N PRO A 18 2.13 -7.88 -10.72
CA PRO A 18 3.57 -8.16 -10.64
C PRO A 18 4.41 -6.88 -10.58
N THR A 19 4.14 -5.91 -11.46
CA THR A 19 4.86 -4.63 -11.48
C THR A 19 4.60 -3.82 -10.22
N ALA A 20 3.34 -3.77 -9.76
CA ALA A 20 2.98 -3.08 -8.53
C ALA A 20 3.67 -3.68 -7.30
N ILE A 21 3.76 -5.01 -7.19
CA ILE A 21 4.45 -5.67 -6.08
C ILE A 21 5.92 -5.27 -6.03
N GLU A 22 6.65 -5.37 -7.15
CA GLU A 22 8.07 -4.96 -7.17
C GLU A 22 8.23 -3.49 -6.81
N TRP A 23 7.34 -2.63 -7.33
CA TRP A 23 7.38 -1.20 -7.03
C TRP A 23 7.08 -0.91 -5.55
N LEU A 24 6.07 -1.55 -4.94
CA LEU A 24 5.74 -1.39 -3.52
C LEU A 24 6.87 -1.87 -2.60
N CYS A 25 7.53 -2.97 -2.96
CA CYS A 25 8.73 -3.44 -2.24
C CYS A 25 9.86 -2.41 -2.34
N ASN A 26 10.13 -1.93 -3.55
CA ASN A 26 11.22 -1.00 -3.80
C ASN A 26 10.96 0.38 -3.19
N ALA A 27 9.80 0.99 -3.45
CA ALA A 27 9.44 2.34 -3.03
C ALA A 27 9.11 2.41 -1.54
N PHE A 28 8.25 1.50 -1.06
CA PHE A 28 7.68 1.60 0.29
C PHE A 28 8.28 0.61 1.29
N GLY A 29 9.13 -0.31 0.84
CA GLY A 29 9.81 -1.24 1.74
C GLY A 29 8.95 -2.43 2.18
N PHE A 30 7.88 -2.75 1.45
CA PHE A 30 7.14 -3.99 1.67
C PHE A 30 8.03 -5.22 1.39
N GLU A 31 7.73 -6.32 2.07
CA GLU A 31 8.32 -7.63 1.86
C GLU A 31 7.29 -8.60 1.31
N LYS A 32 7.70 -9.48 0.40
CA LYS A 32 6.84 -10.54 -0.15
C LYS A 32 6.70 -11.65 0.88
N HIS A 33 5.49 -11.88 1.36
CA HIS A 33 5.21 -12.97 2.29
C HIS A 33 4.70 -14.23 1.58
N LEU A 34 3.78 -14.07 0.63
CA LEU A 34 3.26 -15.14 -0.22
C LEU A 34 2.92 -14.55 -1.59
N ILE A 35 3.31 -15.25 -2.66
CA ILE A 35 2.98 -14.90 -4.03
C ILE A 35 2.43 -16.14 -4.72
N VAL A 36 1.20 -16.05 -5.22
CA VAL A 36 0.54 -17.09 -6.01
C VAL A 36 0.35 -16.56 -7.42
N GLN A 37 1.16 -17.06 -8.35
CA GLN A 37 1.07 -16.68 -9.75
C GLN A 37 -0.18 -17.30 -10.41
N GLY A 38 -0.75 -16.54 -11.34
CA GLY A 38 -1.77 -16.99 -12.27
C GLY A 38 -1.21 -17.18 -13.68
N GLU A 39 -2.11 -17.40 -14.62
CA GLU A 39 -1.77 -17.46 -16.03
C GLU A 39 -1.43 -16.05 -16.57
N ASN A 40 -0.71 -15.99 -17.70
CA ASN A 40 -0.42 -14.76 -18.43
C ASN A 40 0.24 -13.65 -17.57
N ASP A 41 1.18 -14.03 -16.71
CA ASP A 41 1.92 -13.11 -15.82
C ASP A 41 1.00 -12.31 -14.89
N THR A 42 -0.04 -12.96 -14.38
CA THR A 42 -0.94 -12.38 -13.37
C THR A 42 -0.63 -12.91 -11.98
N ILE A 43 -1.18 -12.25 -10.97
CA ILE A 43 -1.15 -12.69 -9.56
C ILE A 43 -2.57 -13.02 -9.15
N VAL A 44 -2.83 -14.28 -8.79
CA VAL A 44 -4.13 -14.71 -8.26
C VAL A 44 -4.28 -14.22 -6.82
N HIS A 45 -3.19 -14.24 -6.07
CA HIS A 45 -3.14 -13.80 -4.68
C HIS A 45 -1.72 -13.46 -4.25
N ALA A 46 -1.56 -12.34 -3.55
CA ALA A 46 -0.30 -11.96 -2.91
C ALA A 46 -0.56 -11.40 -1.52
N GLN A 47 0.42 -11.61 -0.64
CA GLN A 47 0.51 -11.04 0.69
C GLN A 47 1.82 -10.27 0.79
N LEU A 48 1.73 -8.97 1.08
CA LEU A 48 2.89 -8.13 1.33
C LEU A 48 2.86 -7.66 2.78
N THR A 49 4.01 -7.69 3.43
CA THR A 49 4.18 -7.30 4.85
C THR A 49 5.05 -6.07 5.00
N TYR A 50 4.75 -5.25 5.99
CA TYR A 50 5.59 -4.14 6.42
C TYR A 50 5.62 -4.12 7.95
N GLY A 51 6.74 -4.51 8.56
CA GLY A 51 6.78 -4.80 10.00
C GLY A 51 5.72 -5.82 10.40
N ASN A 52 4.80 -5.43 11.28
CA ASN A 52 3.69 -6.27 11.74
C ASN A 52 2.38 -6.09 10.94
N SER A 53 2.40 -5.28 9.89
CA SER A 53 1.24 -5.01 9.01
C SER A 53 1.24 -5.93 7.79
N MET A 54 0.06 -6.14 7.20
CA MET A 54 -0.12 -6.90 5.97
C MET A 54 -1.16 -6.23 5.08
N ILE A 55 -0.94 -6.33 3.77
CA ILE A 55 -1.96 -6.11 2.74
C ILE A 55 -2.09 -7.37 1.89
N MET A 56 -3.27 -7.59 1.34
CA MET A 56 -3.51 -8.61 0.32
C MET A 56 -3.84 -7.95 -1.00
N LEU A 57 -3.32 -8.47 -2.09
CA LEU A 57 -3.63 -7.95 -3.42
C LEU A 57 -3.66 -9.05 -4.48
N ASN A 58 -4.37 -8.78 -5.57
CA ASN A 58 -4.36 -9.63 -6.76
C ASN A 58 -4.34 -8.78 -8.04
N SER A 59 -4.12 -9.45 -9.16
CA SER A 59 -4.39 -8.85 -10.46
C SER A 59 -5.89 -8.65 -10.64
N GLU A 60 -6.25 -7.55 -11.27
CA GLU A 60 -7.61 -7.27 -11.70
C GLU A 60 -8.15 -8.43 -12.54
N ASN A 61 -9.38 -8.85 -12.26
CA ASN A 61 -10.03 -9.98 -12.88
C ASN A 61 -11.55 -9.78 -12.86
N GLU A 62 -12.27 -10.59 -13.63
CA GLU A 62 -13.73 -10.48 -13.80
C GLU A 62 -14.50 -11.56 -13.04
N ASN A 63 -13.90 -12.15 -11.99
CA ASN A 63 -14.62 -13.08 -11.12
C ASN A 63 -15.64 -12.34 -10.23
N GLU A 64 -16.44 -13.09 -9.46
CA GLU A 64 -17.48 -12.50 -8.59
C GLU A 64 -16.95 -11.36 -7.72
N TYR A 65 -15.80 -11.57 -7.05
CA TYR A 65 -15.19 -10.56 -6.19
C TYR A 65 -14.50 -9.43 -6.97
N GLY A 66 -13.80 -9.73 -8.06
CA GLY A 66 -13.18 -8.73 -8.93
C GLY A 66 -14.20 -7.79 -9.57
N ASN A 67 -15.44 -8.24 -9.74
CA ASN A 67 -16.55 -7.39 -10.17
C ASN A 67 -17.12 -6.48 -9.06
N LEU A 68 -16.75 -6.68 -7.79
CA LEU A 68 -17.17 -5.84 -6.66
C LEU A 68 -16.14 -4.78 -6.27
N VAL A 69 -14.85 -4.99 -6.60
CA VAL A 69 -13.76 -4.06 -6.27
C VAL A 69 -13.24 -3.40 -7.56
N ARG A 70 -12.76 -2.15 -7.48
CA ARG A 70 -12.29 -1.41 -8.66
C ARG A 70 -10.95 -0.74 -8.36
N THR A 71 -10.08 -0.72 -9.37
CA THR A 71 -8.86 0.10 -9.35
C THR A 71 -9.21 1.60 -9.38
N PRO A 72 -8.38 2.48 -8.79
CA PRO A 72 -8.61 3.93 -8.85
C PRO A 72 -8.79 4.43 -10.28
N LYS A 73 -8.05 3.88 -11.24
CA LYS A 73 -8.16 4.22 -12.66
C LYS A 73 -9.56 3.95 -13.24
N LYS A 74 -10.24 2.87 -12.84
CA LYS A 74 -11.64 2.60 -13.22
C LYS A 74 -12.64 3.53 -12.54
N LEU A 75 -12.23 4.25 -11.51
CA LEU A 75 -13.04 5.20 -10.74
C LEU A 75 -12.62 6.67 -10.99
N ASN A 76 -12.02 6.97 -12.14
CA ASN A 76 -11.54 8.32 -12.49
C ASN A 76 -10.52 8.89 -11.48
N GLY A 77 -9.68 8.02 -10.92
CA GLY A 77 -8.64 8.35 -9.94
C GLY A 77 -9.15 8.47 -8.51
N ASN A 78 -10.44 8.26 -8.25
CA ASN A 78 -11.00 8.28 -6.89
C ASN A 78 -10.61 7.03 -6.11
N ASN A 79 -10.24 7.23 -4.85
CA ASN A 79 -9.98 6.18 -3.87
C ASN A 79 -11.05 6.27 -2.79
N THR A 80 -11.77 5.18 -2.53
CA THR A 80 -12.79 5.12 -1.45
C THR A 80 -12.22 4.64 -0.13
N GLN A 81 -10.97 4.18 -0.14
CA GLN A 81 -10.18 3.77 1.03
C GLN A 81 -8.71 4.16 0.79
N ALA A 82 -7.99 4.43 1.87
CA ALA A 82 -6.55 4.63 1.86
C ALA A 82 -5.97 4.06 3.17
N SER A 83 -4.75 3.52 3.10
CA SER A 83 -4.07 3.01 4.28
C SER A 83 -3.24 4.11 4.94
N TYR A 84 -3.12 4.06 6.26
CA TYR A 84 -2.09 4.77 7.02
C TYR A 84 -1.09 3.74 7.56
N ILE A 85 0.19 3.93 7.24
CA ILE A 85 1.27 3.03 7.65
C ILE A 85 2.17 3.80 8.62
N ILE A 86 2.39 3.19 9.79
CA ILE A 86 3.29 3.71 10.81
C ILE A 86 4.72 3.44 10.36
N VAL A 87 5.52 4.50 10.22
CA VAL A 87 6.91 4.46 9.77
C VAL A 87 7.77 5.22 10.77
N GLU A 88 8.70 4.51 11.41
CA GLU A 88 9.60 5.10 12.41
C GLU A 88 10.55 6.14 11.79
N LYS A 89 11.17 5.79 10.66
CA LYS A 89 12.11 6.65 9.91
C LYS A 89 11.40 7.34 8.74
N ILE A 90 10.41 8.19 9.05
CA ILE A 90 9.51 8.75 8.03
C ILE A 90 10.21 9.60 6.96
N ASP A 91 11.24 10.37 7.32
CA ASP A 91 11.98 11.19 6.34
C ASP A 91 12.78 10.31 5.35
N GLU A 92 13.48 9.27 5.84
CA GLU A 92 14.18 8.30 4.98
C GLU A 92 13.21 7.57 4.04
N HIS A 93 12.01 7.23 4.54
CA HIS A 93 10.96 6.59 3.74
C HIS A 93 10.41 7.52 2.66
N TYR A 94 10.16 8.79 3.00
CA TYR A 94 9.71 9.81 2.06
C TYR A 94 10.73 10.02 0.92
N GLU A 95 12.02 10.16 1.24
CA GLU A 95 13.08 10.29 0.23
C GLU A 95 13.11 9.09 -0.72
N LYS A 96 12.97 7.87 -0.17
CA LYS A 96 12.90 6.64 -0.95
C LYS A 96 11.69 6.60 -1.88
N ALA A 97 10.52 6.99 -1.39
CA ALA A 97 9.29 7.06 -2.19
C ALA A 97 9.41 8.06 -3.34
N VAL A 98 9.94 9.25 -3.06
CA VAL A 98 10.20 10.28 -4.09
C VAL A 98 11.17 9.76 -5.15
N ALA A 99 12.29 9.16 -4.72
CA ALA A 99 13.29 8.60 -5.63
C ALA A 99 12.74 7.45 -6.50
N ALA A 100 11.77 6.69 -6.00
CA ALA A 100 11.08 5.63 -6.73
C ALA A 100 9.96 6.14 -7.65
N GLY A 101 9.70 7.45 -7.67
CA GLY A 101 8.72 8.09 -8.54
C GLY A 101 7.29 8.11 -7.99
N ALA A 102 7.11 7.96 -6.67
CA ALA A 102 5.80 8.14 -6.05
C ALA A 102 5.30 9.58 -6.30
N LYS A 103 4.01 9.72 -6.65
CA LYS A 103 3.43 11.06 -6.87
C LYS A 103 2.99 11.63 -5.52
N ILE A 104 3.75 12.59 -5.00
CA ILE A 104 3.41 13.29 -3.75
C ILE A 104 2.16 14.14 -3.96
N LEU A 105 1.18 13.98 -3.06
CA LEU A 105 -0.06 14.75 -3.04
C LEU A 105 -0.08 15.76 -1.88
N ILE A 106 0.48 15.35 -0.73
CA ILE A 106 0.67 16.19 0.44
C ILE A 106 2.11 16.00 0.87
N GLU A 107 2.87 17.10 0.90
CA GLU A 107 4.28 17.11 1.28
C GLU A 107 4.49 16.68 2.73
N ILE A 108 5.67 16.11 3.00
CA ILE A 108 6.03 15.70 4.35
C ILE A 108 6.10 16.91 5.28
N ARG A 109 5.37 16.83 6.39
CA ARG A 109 5.34 17.87 7.42
C ARG A 109 4.97 17.31 8.78
N ASP A 110 5.22 18.10 9.80
CA ASP A 110 4.72 17.84 11.15
C ASP A 110 3.25 18.23 11.20
N GLU A 111 2.43 17.42 11.84
CA GLU A 111 0.99 17.65 11.98
C GLU A 111 0.67 18.23 13.36
N GLU A 112 -0.36 19.08 13.45
CA GLU A 112 -0.72 19.80 14.68
C GLU A 112 -1.15 18.86 15.82
N TYR A 113 -1.68 17.69 15.48
CA TYR A 113 -2.08 16.64 16.42
C TYR A 113 -0.95 15.65 16.74
N GLY A 114 0.28 15.94 16.31
CA GLY A 114 1.47 15.14 16.57
C GLY A 114 1.85 14.19 15.44
N GLY A 115 3.13 13.83 15.43
CA GLY A 115 3.75 13.04 14.38
C GLY A 115 4.10 13.86 13.14
N ARG A 116 4.69 13.15 12.18
CA ARG A 116 5.15 13.69 10.89
C ARG A 116 4.74 12.71 9.81
N GLY A 117 4.23 13.19 8.69
CA GLY A 117 3.72 12.30 7.65
C GLY A 117 3.52 12.96 6.30
N TYR A 118 3.22 12.14 5.30
CA TYR A 118 2.96 12.56 3.92
C TYR A 118 1.93 11.65 3.25
N THR A 119 1.37 12.13 2.14
CA THR A 119 0.42 11.40 1.31
C THR A 119 0.91 11.34 -0.13
N CYS A 120 0.87 10.17 -0.74
CA CYS A 120 1.26 9.97 -2.13
C CYS A 120 0.35 9.01 -2.89
N LYS A 121 0.55 8.96 -4.20
CA LYS A 121 0.04 7.88 -5.06
C LYS A 121 1.16 6.96 -5.50
N ASP A 122 0.84 5.68 -5.62
CA ASP A 122 1.68 4.72 -6.33
C ASP A 122 1.47 4.76 -7.85
N ILE A 123 2.13 3.84 -8.55
CA ILE A 123 2.13 3.72 -10.01
C ILE A 123 0.75 3.40 -10.63
N GLU A 124 -0.25 3.02 -9.83
CA GLU A 124 -1.63 2.77 -10.28
C GLU A 124 -2.66 3.65 -9.56
N ASP A 125 -2.24 4.82 -9.07
CA ASP A 125 -3.10 5.86 -8.48
C ASP A 125 -3.71 5.51 -7.10
N TYR A 126 -3.26 4.44 -6.43
CA TYR A 126 -3.68 4.15 -5.06
C TYR A 126 -3.12 5.17 -4.09
N ILE A 127 -3.96 5.68 -3.19
CA ILE A 127 -3.54 6.66 -2.17
C ILE A 127 -2.99 5.95 -0.94
N TRP A 128 -1.80 6.38 -0.53
CA TRP A 128 -1.09 5.91 0.65
C TRP A 128 -0.78 7.07 1.58
N ASN A 129 -0.93 6.83 2.89
CA ASN A 129 -0.51 7.76 3.93
C ASN A 129 0.58 7.09 4.76
N PHE A 130 1.66 7.81 5.03
CA PHE A 130 2.75 7.33 5.86
C PHE A 130 3.01 8.37 6.95
N GLY A 131 3.30 7.91 8.16
CA GLY A 131 3.68 8.82 9.22
C GLY A 131 4.25 8.15 10.46
N SER A 132 4.88 8.95 11.31
CA SER A 132 5.48 8.50 12.57
C SER A 132 4.49 8.42 13.73
N TYR A 133 3.28 8.99 13.58
CA TYR A 133 2.25 8.90 14.61
C TYR A 133 1.77 7.44 14.74
N ASN A 134 1.89 6.89 15.95
CA ASN A 134 1.41 5.55 16.29
C ASN A 134 0.22 5.66 17.25
N PRO A 135 -1.03 5.42 16.78
CA PRO A 135 -2.22 5.52 17.62
C PRO A 135 -2.32 4.41 18.68
N TRP A 136 -1.43 3.42 18.67
CA TRP A 136 -1.36 2.37 19.70
C TRP A 136 -0.48 2.74 20.89
N ASN A 137 0.36 3.77 20.73
CA ASN A 137 1.15 4.29 21.83
C ASN A 137 0.28 5.34 22.53
N ASP A 138 0.00 5.11 23.82
CA ASP A 138 -0.69 6.08 24.69
C ASP A 138 0.08 7.42 24.79
#